data_AF-A0A6N8BT90-F1
#
_entry.id   AF-A0A6N8BT90-F1
#
_cell.length_a   1.000
_cell.length_b   1.000
_cell.length_c   1.000
_cell.angle_alpha   90.00
_cell.angle_beta   90.00
_cell.angle_gamma   90.00
#
_symmetry.space_group_name_H-M   'P 1'
#
loop_
_entity.id
_entity.type
_entity.pdbx_description
1 polymer ?
#
loop_
_entity_poly.entity_id
_entity_poly.type
_entity_poly.pdbx_seq_one_letter_code
_entity_poly.pdbx_strand_id
1 'polypeptide(L)'
;MSALRSVGPATLEDLRLLGVADVPALASRDPQALYNDLCRIKGQAVDICCLDVFCCAVAQARNPQLPAEQCDWFWWSRQRKAATSLTNKSKTRP
;
A
#
# COMPACT_ATOMS: atom_id res chain seq x y z
N MET A 1 2.15 -6.90 -14.27
CA MET A 1 2.29 -6.36 -12.89
C MET A 1 3.68 -6.61 -12.29
N SER A 2 4.47 -7.57 -12.80
CA SER A 2 5.84 -7.89 -12.37
C SER A 2 6.90 -6.78 -12.59
N ALA A 3 6.52 -5.64 -13.19
CA ALA A 3 7.40 -4.49 -13.40
C ALA A 3 7.38 -3.48 -12.24
N LEU A 4 6.46 -3.64 -11.28
CA LEU A 4 6.32 -2.71 -10.15
C LEU A 4 7.37 -3.02 -9.08
N ARG A 5 8.15 -2.00 -8.72
CA ARG A 5 9.14 -2.10 -7.66
C ARG A 5 8.41 -2.32 -6.33
N SER A 6 8.85 -3.30 -5.54
CA SER A 6 8.23 -3.74 -4.28
C SER A 6 6.98 -4.63 -4.38
N VAL A 7 6.52 -4.99 -5.58
CA VAL A 7 5.42 -5.97 -5.75
C VAL A 7 6.02 -7.36 -5.91
N GLY A 8 6.03 -8.14 -4.83
CA GLY A 8 6.50 -9.52 -4.82
C GLY A 8 5.43 -10.55 -5.20
N PRO A 9 5.79 -11.85 -5.31
CA PRO A 9 4.86 -12.93 -5.60
C PRO A 9 3.67 -12.98 -4.63
N ALA A 10 3.92 -12.80 -3.33
CA ALA A 10 2.88 -12.78 -2.30
C ALA A 10 1.86 -11.64 -2.53
N THR A 11 2.33 -10.45 -2.88
CA THR A 11 1.46 -9.30 -3.19
C THR A 11 0.65 -9.53 -4.46
N LEU A 12 1.23 -10.22 -5.47
CA LEU A 12 0.50 -10.59 -6.68
C LEU A 12 -0.63 -11.58 -6.40
N GLU A 13 -0.40 -12.56 -5.52
CA GLU A 13 -1.44 -13.48 -5.06
C GLU A 13 -2.55 -12.73 -4.31
N ASP A 14 -2.18 -11.86 -3.35
CA ASP A 14 -3.15 -11.02 -2.63
C ASP A 14 -3.97 -10.15 -3.60
N LEU A 15 -3.34 -9.54 -4.61
CA LEU A 15 -4.03 -8.74 -5.64
C LEU A 15 -4.96 -9.59 -6.52
N ARG A 16 -4.55 -10.82 -6.88
CA ARG A 16 -5.43 -11.76 -7.59
C ARG A 16 -6.64 -12.14 -6.75
N LEU A 17 -6.45 -12.38 -5.44
CA LEU A 17 -7.56 -12.65 -4.51
C LEU A 17 -8.54 -11.47 -4.43
N LEU A 18 -8.03 -10.25 -4.55
CA LEU A 18 -8.82 -9.01 -4.60
C LEU A 18 -9.46 -8.74 -5.97
N GLY A 19 -9.24 -9.60 -6.97
CA GLY A 19 -9.78 -9.44 -8.32
C GLY A 19 -9.05 -8.39 -9.16
N VAL A 20 -7.80 -8.06 -8.82
CA VAL A 20 -6.95 -7.14 -9.58
C VAL A 20 -6.00 -7.97 -10.47
N ALA A 21 -6.25 -7.97 -11.78
CA ALA A 21 -5.51 -8.77 -12.74
C ALA A 21 -4.36 -8.02 -13.45
N ASP A 22 -4.44 -6.69 -13.53
CA ASP A 22 -3.55 -5.86 -14.35
C ASP A 22 -3.25 -4.49 -13.73
N VAL A 23 -2.23 -3.81 -14.27
CA VAL A 23 -1.73 -2.51 -13.77
C VAL A 23 -2.78 -1.40 -13.93
N PRO A 24 -3.49 -1.27 -15.08
CA PRO A 24 -4.62 -0.34 -15.19
C PRO A 24 -5.74 -0.58 -14.16
N ALA A 25 -6.10 -1.84 -13.93
CA ALA A 25 -7.07 -2.21 -12.90
C ALA A 25 -6.59 -1.86 -11.49
N LEU A 26 -5.29 -1.94 -11.22
CA LEU A 26 -4.72 -1.47 -9.96
C LEU A 26 -4.75 0.06 -9.84
N ALA A 27 -4.45 0.78 -10.93
CA ALA A 27 -4.42 2.24 -10.94
C ALA A 27 -5.79 2.86 -10.61
N SER A 28 -6.89 2.19 -10.97
CA SER A 28 -8.26 2.63 -10.66
C SER A 28 -8.72 2.28 -9.24
N ARG A 29 -7.96 1.47 -8.50
CA ARG A 29 -8.31 1.04 -7.14
C ARG A 29 -7.76 2.00 -6.09
N ASP A 30 -8.40 1.98 -4.92
CA ASP A 30 -7.92 2.66 -3.72
C ASP A 30 -7.08 1.67 -2.88
N PRO A 31 -5.83 2.00 -2.53
CA PRO A 31 -4.97 1.13 -1.73
C PRO A 31 -5.54 0.82 -0.33
N GLN A 32 -6.27 1.74 0.28
CA GLN A 32 -6.94 1.53 1.55
C GLN A 32 -8.12 0.55 1.39
N ALA A 33 -8.87 0.64 0.29
CA ALA A 33 -9.93 -0.31 -0.02
C ALA A 33 -9.37 -1.72 -0.24
N LEU A 34 -8.28 -1.85 -1.01
CA LEU A 34 -7.59 -3.13 -1.23
C LEU A 34 -7.14 -3.76 0.10
N TYR A 35 -6.55 -2.97 1.00
CA TYR A 35 -6.16 -3.44 2.32
C TYR A 35 -7.36 -3.90 3.16
N ASN A 36 -8.44 -3.12 3.18
CA ASN A 36 -9.65 -3.46 3.93
C ASN A 36 -10.30 -4.75 3.42
N ASP A 37 -10.36 -4.90 2.09
CA ASP A 37 -10.89 -6.11 1.46
C ASP A 37 -9.97 -7.31 1.72
N LEU A 38 -8.65 -7.11 1.77
CA LEU A 38 -7.72 -8.18 2.14
C LEU A 38 -7.92 -8.63 3.59
N CYS A 39 -8.11 -7.69 4.52
CA CYS A 39 -8.44 -8.00 5.91
C CYS A 39 -9.75 -8.81 6.01
N ARG A 40 -10.76 -8.43 5.21
CA ARG A 40 -12.04 -9.16 5.15
C ARG A 40 -11.87 -10.57 4.62
N ILE A 41 -11.12 -10.75 3.53
CA ILE A 41 -10.86 -12.07 2.93
C ILE A 41 -10.07 -12.96 3.88
N LYS A 42 -9.04 -12.43 4.54
CA LYS A 42 -8.22 -13.18 5.51
C LYS A 42 -8.90 -13.36 6.88
N GLY A 43 -10.05 -12.71 7.11
CA GLY A 43 -10.80 -12.76 8.36
C GLY A 43 -10.07 -12.16 9.56
N GLN A 44 -8.99 -11.41 9.34
CA GLN A 44 -8.15 -10.83 10.38
C GLN A 44 -7.47 -9.56 9.89
N ALA A 45 -7.02 -8.71 10.83
CA ALA A 45 -6.20 -7.56 10.49
C ALA A 45 -4.85 -8.06 9.95
N VAL A 46 -4.58 -7.80 8.68
CA VAL A 46 -3.29 -8.09 8.07
C VAL A 46 -2.27 -7.04 8.47
N ASP A 47 -1.00 -7.31 8.23
CA ASP A 47 0.04 -6.35 8.55
C ASP A 47 -0.15 -5.04 7.79
N ILE A 48 -0.03 -3.91 8.50
CA ILE A 48 -0.16 -2.58 7.92
C ILE A 48 0.91 -2.29 6.84
N CYS A 49 1.98 -3.07 6.76
CA CYS A 49 2.94 -2.98 5.65
C CYS A 49 2.31 -3.37 4.30
N CYS A 50 1.27 -4.21 4.27
CA CYS A 50 0.51 -4.51 3.06
C CYS A 50 -0.14 -3.25 2.48
N LEU A 51 -0.65 -2.35 3.33
CA LEU A 51 -1.17 -1.05 2.91
C LEU A 51 -0.08 -0.20 2.25
N ASP A 52 1.11 -0.13 2.87
CA ASP A 52 2.24 0.64 2.34
C ASP A 52 2.67 0.10 0.95
N VAL A 53 2.67 -1.22 0.77
CA VAL A 53 2.95 -1.88 -0.52
C VAL A 53 1.86 -1.56 -1.55
N PHE A 54 0.58 -1.61 -1.17
CA PHE A 54 -0.52 -1.25 -2.08
C PHE A 54 -0.47 0.23 -2.48
N CYS A 55 -0.16 1.15 -1.56
CA CYS A 55 0.04 2.56 -1.87
C CYS A 55 1.14 2.74 -2.92
N CYS A 56 2.28 2.08 -2.72
CA CYS A 56 3.40 2.11 -3.65
C CYS A 56 3.01 1.55 -5.03
N ALA A 57 2.32 0.40 -5.06
CA ALA A 57 1.93 -0.27 -6.29
C ALA A 57 0.88 0.53 -7.08
N VAL A 58 -0.11 1.11 -6.41
CA VAL A 58 -1.13 1.98 -7.03
C VAL A 58 -0.50 3.28 -7.52
N ALA A 59 0.41 3.89 -6.75
CA ALA A 59 1.09 5.12 -7.15
C ALA A 59 1.94 4.90 -8.42
N GLN A 60 2.71 3.82 -8.48
CA GLN A 60 3.46 3.43 -9.68
C GLN A 60 2.54 3.09 -10.86
N ALA A 61 1.41 2.43 -10.60
CA ALA A 61 0.42 2.11 -11.64
C ALA A 61 -0.25 3.37 -12.23
N ARG A 62 -0.50 4.38 -11.40
CA ARG A 62 -1.07 5.68 -11.81
C ARG A 62 -0.05 6.58 -12.49
N ASN A 63 1.19 6.58 -12.01
CA ASN A 63 2.26 7.43 -12.52
C ASN A 63 3.50 6.59 -12.87
N PRO A 64 3.70 6.26 -14.16
CA PRO A 64 4.89 5.54 -14.61
C PRO A 64 6.20 6.31 -14.40
N GLN A 65 6.14 7.64 -14.18
CA GLN A 65 7.30 8.51 -13.92
C GLN A 65 7.45 8.85 -12.43
N LEU A 66 6.91 8.01 -11.54
CA LEU A 66 7.04 8.20 -10.09
C LEU A 66 8.52 8.28 -9.68
N PRO A 67 8.91 9.19 -8.76
CA PRO A 67 10.28 9.26 -8.27
C PRO A 67 10.75 7.91 -7.70
N ALA A 68 12.00 7.54 -7.95
CA ALA A 68 12.55 6.25 -7.55
C ALA A 68 12.43 5.95 -6.04
N GLU A 69 12.46 7.00 -5.20
CA GLU A 69 12.23 6.91 -3.76
C GLU A 69 10.79 6.50 -3.40
N GLN A 70 9.79 6.95 -4.16
CA GLN A 70 8.37 6.61 -3.95
C GLN A 70 8.02 5.24 -4.56
N CYS A 71 8.88 4.72 -5.45
CA CYS A 71 8.80 3.35 -5.93
C CYS A 71 9.26 2.32 -4.88
N ASP A 72 9.72 2.77 -3.71
CA ASP A 72 10.04 1.91 -2.58
C ASP A 72 8.95 2.00 -1.50
N TRP A 73 8.31 0.87 -1.19
CA TRP A 73 7.29 0.79 -0.15
C TRP A 73 7.79 1.28 1.22
N PHE A 74 9.11 1.21 1.48
CA PHE A 74 9.69 1.69 2.73
C PHE A 74 9.49 3.20 2.93
N TRP A 75 9.51 3.99 1.84
CA TRP A 75 9.24 5.43 1.88
C TRP A 75 7.81 5.71 2.37
N TRP A 76 6.83 4.93 1.91
CA TRP A 76 5.43 5.02 2.34
C TRP A 76 5.28 4.64 3.81
N SER A 77 5.98 3.59 4.26
CA SER A 77 5.98 3.20 5.67
C SER A 77 6.54 4.30 6.58
N ARG A 78 7.61 4.99 6.14
CA ARG A 78 8.17 6.13 6.87
C ARG A 78 7.19 7.29 6.93
N GLN A 79 6.51 7.62 5.83
CA GLN A 79 5.49 8.66 5.82
C GLN A 79 4.34 8.34 6.77
N ARG A 80 3.82 7.11 6.74
CA ARG A 80 2.75 6.69 7.63
C ARG A 80 3.17 6.80 9.09
N LYS A 81 4.38 6.34 9.44
CA LYS A 81 4.94 6.48 10.80
C LYS A 81 5.09 7.95 11.21
N ALA A 82 5.49 8.83 10.29
CA ALA A 82 5.57 10.27 10.54
C ALA A 82 4.18 10.90 10.72
N ALA A 83 3.18 10.48 9.94
CA ALA A 83 1.80 10.92 10.10
C ALA A 83 1.22 10.45 11.45
N THR A 84 1.48 9.20 11.86
CA THR A 84 1.08 8.66 13.16
C THR A 84 1.81 9.36 14.33
N SER A 85 3.07 9.76 14.17
CA SER A 85 3.79 10.47 15.24
C SER A 85 3.30 11.92 15.42
N LEU A 86 2.76 12.55 14.37
CA LEU A 86 2.14 13.87 14.45
C LEU A 86 0.80 13.85 15.22
N THR A 87 0.01 12.78 15.13
CA THR A 87 -1.21 12.61 15.95
C THR A 87 -0.93 12.28 17.42
N ASN A 88 0.27 11.78 17.75
CA ASN A 88 0.66 11.53 19.15
C ASN A 88 1.21 12.78 19.87
N LYS A 89 1.32 13.94 19.20
CA LYS A 89 1.78 15.20 19.80
C LYS A 89 0.66 16.08 20.40
N SER A 90 -0.54 15.53 20.62
CA SER A 90 -1.65 16.27 21.27
C SER A 90 -1.95 15.83 22.71
N LYS A 91 -1.17 14.94 23.33
CA LYS A 91 -1.34 14.57 24.75
C LYS A 91 -0.01 14.38 25.48
N THR A 92 0.70 15.48 25.75
CA THR A 92 1.44 15.60 27.02
C THR A 92 1.76 17.07 27.32
N ARG A 93 1.12 17.65 28.33
CA ARG A 93 1.81 18.15 29.52
C ARG A 93 0.83 18.54 30.64
N PRO A 94 1.03 18.10 31.90
CA PRO A 94 0.66 18.88 33.08
C PRO A 94 1.55 20.12 33.24
#